data_AF-A0A7S3N9S4-F1
#
_entry.id   AF-A0A7S3N9S4-F1
#
_cell.length_a   1.000
_cell.length_b   1.000
_cell.length_c   1.000
_cell.angle_alpha   90.00
_cell.angle_beta   90.00
_cell.angle_gamma   90.00
#
_symmetry.space_group_name_H-M   'P 1'
#
loop_
_entity.id
_entity.type
_entity.pdbx_description
1 polymer ?
#
loop_
_entity_poly.entity_id
_entity_poly.type
_entity_poly.pdbx_seq_one_letter_code
_entity_poly.pdbx_strand_id
1 'polypeptide(L)'
;MISTIVETILCLIMVAIERKIRDKRIKFGRVQTKKLEEWIRIHEEFTYPKAEDLEELVGKTGLSDKQIRVWFTNHRNRKQTRAEICLSRIRYSLQSKSFQRRSKKLKDKLAKETSRYYLSKYYCLC
;
A
#
# COMPACT_ATOMS: atom_id res chain seq x y z
N MET A 1 -45.86 10.25 -19.81
CA MET A 1 -45.99 10.27 -18.33
C MET A 1 -45.74 8.90 -17.68
N ILE A 2 -46.26 7.78 -18.23
CA ILE A 2 -46.02 6.45 -17.63
C ILE A 2 -44.54 6.03 -17.69
N SER A 3 -43.81 6.32 -18.78
CA SER A 3 -42.36 5.99 -18.92
C SER A 3 -41.49 6.61 -17.83
N THR A 4 -41.68 7.91 -17.53
CA THR A 4 -40.87 8.63 -16.54
C THR A 4 -41.14 8.16 -15.10
N ILE A 5 -42.37 7.69 -14.84
CA ILE A 5 -42.73 7.11 -13.54
C ILE A 5 -42.07 5.73 -13.37
N VAL A 6 -42.06 4.90 -14.41
CA VAL A 6 -41.36 3.60 -14.37
C VAL A 6 -39.85 3.76 -14.20
N GLU A 7 -39.23 4.70 -14.92
CA GLU A 7 -37.80 5.01 -14.82
C GLU A 7 -37.38 5.47 -13.41
N THR A 8 -38.18 6.34 -12.80
CA THR A 8 -37.93 6.82 -11.42
C THR A 8 -38.10 5.71 -10.39
N ILE A 9 -39.13 4.87 -10.51
CA ILE A 9 -39.34 3.71 -9.63
C ILE A 9 -38.19 2.70 -9.76
N LEU A 10 -37.77 2.37 -10.98
CA LEU A 10 -36.62 1.50 -11.21
C LEU A 10 -35.34 2.08 -10.59
N CYS A 11 -35.08 3.38 -10.76
CA CYS A 11 -33.94 4.06 -10.15
C CYS A 11 -33.97 3.96 -8.61
N LEU A 12 -35.12 4.22 -7.98
CA LEU A 12 -35.28 4.10 -6.53
C LEU A 12 -35.06 2.67 -6.03
N ILE A 13 -35.57 1.68 -6.77
CA ILE A 13 -35.35 0.26 -6.48
C ILE A 13 -33.85 -0.09 -6.59
N MET A 14 -33.19 0.33 -7.66
CA MET A 14 -31.75 0.09 -7.85
C MET A 14 -30.92 0.72 -6.72
N VAL A 15 -31.21 1.98 -6.34
CA VAL A 15 -30.54 2.66 -5.21
C VAL A 15 -30.80 1.94 -3.88
N ALA A 16 -32.01 1.43 -3.66
CA ALA A 16 -32.36 0.68 -2.45
C ALA A 16 -31.65 -0.69 -2.40
N ILE A 17 -31.56 -1.39 -3.53
CA ILE A 17 -30.82 -2.66 -3.67
C ILE A 17 -29.34 -2.41 -3.37
N GLU A 18 -28.72 -1.39 -3.95
CA GLU A 18 -27.34 -1.03 -3.66
C GLU A 18 -27.10 -0.68 -2.19
N ARG A 19 -28.02 0.06 -1.57
CA ARG A 19 -27.94 0.37 -0.12
C ARG A 19 -27.95 -0.90 0.72
N LYS A 20 -28.82 -1.86 0.40
CA LYS A 20 -28.91 -3.13 1.14
C LYS A 20 -27.69 -4.03 0.92
N ILE A 21 -27.11 -4.01 -0.28
CA ILE A 21 -25.83 -4.66 -0.57
C ILE A 21 -24.70 -4.00 0.24
N ARG A 22 -24.67 -2.67 0.33
CA ARG A 22 -23.70 -1.93 1.17
C ARG A 22 -23.85 -2.24 2.66
N ASP A 23 -25.07 -2.39 3.17
CA ASP A 23 -25.32 -2.73 4.58
C ASP A 23 -24.87 -4.16 4.95
N LYS A 24 -24.84 -5.09 3.99
CA LYS A 24 -24.22 -6.41 4.18
C LYS A 24 -22.70 -6.36 4.33
N ARG A 25 -22.06 -5.20 4.11
CA ARG A 25 -20.62 -5.04 4.32
C ARG A 25 -20.29 -5.22 5.80
N ILE A 26 -19.59 -6.31 6.10
CA ILE A 26 -19.12 -6.61 7.46
C ILE A 26 -18.26 -5.44 7.97
N LYS A 27 -18.71 -4.83 9.07
CA LYS A 27 -17.89 -3.90 9.86
C LYS A 27 -17.01 -4.73 10.79
N PHE A 28 -15.71 -4.48 10.77
CA PHE A 28 -14.79 -5.15 11.69
C PHE A 28 -15.11 -4.75 13.13
N GLY A 29 -14.94 -5.68 14.06
CA GLY A 29 -15.15 -5.44 15.48
C GLY A 29 -14.21 -4.37 16.02
N ARG A 30 -14.57 -3.79 17.18
CA ARG A 30 -13.74 -2.75 17.83
C ARG A 30 -12.34 -3.27 18.16
N VAL A 31 -12.23 -4.52 18.64
CA VAL A 31 -10.94 -5.15 18.98
C VAL A 31 -10.05 -5.29 17.74
N GLN A 32 -10.62 -5.78 16.64
CA GLN A 32 -9.91 -5.94 15.36
C GLN A 32 -9.42 -4.58 14.85
N THR A 33 -10.30 -3.58 14.83
CA THR A 33 -9.96 -2.23 14.36
C THR A 33 -8.88 -1.59 15.23
N LYS A 34 -8.99 -1.71 16.56
CA LYS A 34 -7.99 -1.20 17.50
C LYS A 34 -6.60 -1.82 17.27
N LYS A 35 -6.52 -3.12 16.96
CA LYS A 35 -5.24 -3.78 16.67
C LYS A 35 -4.61 -3.28 15.36
N LEU A 36 -5.42 -3.06 14.33
CA LEU A 36 -4.94 -2.52 13.06
C LEU A 36 -4.50 -1.06 13.18
N GLU A 37 -5.22 -0.25 13.96
CA GLU A 37 -4.87 1.13 14.25
C GLU A 37 -3.61 1.25 15.11
N GLU A 38 -3.45 0.37 16.11
CA GLU A 38 -2.23 0.30 16.93
C GLU A 38 -1.00 0.02 16.06
N TRP A 39 -1.12 -0.91 15.10
CA TRP A 39 -0.03 -1.19 14.19
C TRP A 39 0.34 0.04 13.35
N ILE A 40 -0.65 0.79 12.84
CA ILE A 40 -0.41 2.05 12.10
C ILE A 40 0.31 3.07 12.98
N ARG A 41 -0.09 3.21 14.24
CA ARG A 41 0.53 4.14 15.19
C ARG A 41 2.00 3.81 15.45
N ILE A 42 2.35 2.53 15.52
CA ILE A 42 3.75 2.10 15.66
C ILE A 42 4.54 2.33 14.35
N HIS A 43 3.87 2.23 13.21
CA HIS A 43 4.48 2.28 11.88
C HIS A 43 4.07 3.53 11.07
N GLU A 44 4.03 4.71 11.71
CA GLU A 44 3.57 5.95 11.06
C GLU A 44 4.33 6.26 9.77
N GLU A 45 5.63 5.97 9.73
CA GLU A 45 6.47 6.20 8.55
C GLU A 45 6.29 5.15 7.44
N PHE A 46 5.84 3.93 7.80
CA PHE A 46 5.77 2.74 6.94
C PHE A 46 4.39 2.09 7.01
N THR A 47 3.43 2.68 6.30
CA THR A 47 2.01 2.28 6.33
C THR A 47 1.70 1.02 5.49
N TYR A 48 2.72 0.25 5.13
CA TYR A 48 2.64 -0.97 4.32
C TYR A 48 3.22 -2.14 5.14
N PRO A 49 2.37 -3.05 5.65
CA PRO A 49 2.85 -4.20 6.41
C PRO A 49 3.62 -5.18 5.52
N LYS A 50 4.71 -5.73 6.04
CA LYS A 50 5.48 -6.81 5.41
C LYS A 50 4.75 -8.15 5.56
N ALA A 51 5.32 -9.20 4.99
CA ALA A 51 4.71 -10.54 5.06
C ALA A 51 4.61 -11.02 6.51
N GLU A 52 5.65 -10.76 7.30
CA GLU A 52 5.73 -11.12 8.71
C GLU A 52 4.69 -10.35 9.54
N ASP A 53 4.57 -9.04 9.29
CA ASP A 53 3.56 -8.19 9.96
C ASP A 53 2.14 -8.64 9.62
N LEU A 54 1.89 -9.03 8.38
CA LEU A 54 0.59 -9.53 7.94
C LEU A 54 0.21 -10.83 8.64
N GLU A 55 1.13 -11.78 8.75
CA GLU A 55 0.91 -13.03 9.46
C GLU A 55 0.57 -12.79 10.94
N GLU A 56 1.30 -11.89 11.59
CA GLU A 56 1.03 -11.49 12.98
C GLU A 56 -0.36 -10.85 13.13
N LEU A 57 -0.74 -9.95 12.21
CA LEU A 57 -2.03 -9.28 12.24
C LEU A 57 -3.19 -10.25 11.94
N VAL A 58 -3.00 -11.22 11.05
CA VAL A 58 -3.97 -12.31 10.82
C VAL A 58 -4.19 -13.08 12.12
N GLY A 59 -3.11 -13.52 12.78
CA GLY A 59 -3.19 -14.25 14.05
C GLY A 59 -3.88 -13.45 15.16
N LYS A 60 -3.60 -12.15 15.26
CA LYS A 60 -4.18 -11.28 16.30
C LYS A 60 -5.64 -10.87 16.06
N THR A 61 -6.08 -10.81 14.81
CA THR A 61 -7.41 -10.26 14.45
C THR A 61 -8.40 -11.32 13.96
N GLY A 62 -7.91 -12.49 13.54
CA GLY A 62 -8.71 -13.52 12.87
C GLY A 62 -9.24 -13.09 11.49
N LEU A 63 -8.78 -11.97 10.95
CA LEU A 63 -9.13 -11.50 9.62
C LEU A 63 -8.24 -12.19 8.58
N SER A 64 -8.77 -12.44 7.39
CA SER A 64 -7.95 -12.94 6.28
C SER A 64 -6.94 -11.89 5.81
N ASP A 65 -5.81 -12.33 5.27
CA ASP A 65 -4.78 -11.46 4.67
C ASP A 65 -5.40 -10.46 3.68
N LYS A 66 -6.34 -10.90 2.82
CA LYS A 66 -7.06 -10.04 1.88
C LYS A 66 -7.85 -8.93 2.59
N GLN A 67 -8.57 -9.25 3.65
CA GLN A 67 -9.35 -8.27 4.41
C GLN A 67 -8.43 -7.21 5.06
N ILE A 68 -7.31 -7.65 5.60
CA ILE A 68 -6.30 -6.77 6.22
C ILE A 68 -5.69 -5.84 5.16
N ARG A 69 -5.26 -6.36 4.00
CA ARG A 69 -4.72 -5.54 2.89
C ARG A 69 -5.72 -4.50 2.40
N VAL A 70 -6.99 -4.88 2.26
CA VAL A 70 -8.08 -3.97 1.89
C VAL A 70 -8.29 -2.91 2.97
N TRP A 71 -8.23 -3.30 4.25
CA TRP A 71 -8.31 -2.34 5.35
C TRP A 71 -7.21 -1.30 5.29
N PHE A 72 -5.95 -1.72 5.15
CA PHE A 72 -4.81 -0.81 5.06
C PHE A 72 -4.91 0.13 3.86
N THR A 73 -5.37 -0.40 2.72
CA THR A 73 -5.63 0.42 1.52
C THR A 73 -6.68 1.48 1.78
N ASN A 74 -7.81 1.08 2.37
CA ASN A 74 -8.89 2.01 2.71
C ASN A 74 -8.47 3.00 3.79
N HIS A 75 -7.69 2.56 4.78
CA HIS A 75 -7.19 3.40 5.86
C HIS A 75 -6.32 4.52 5.29
N ARG A 76 -5.32 4.17 4.46
CA ARG A 76 -4.48 5.16 3.75
C ARG A 76 -5.32 6.12 2.93
N ASN A 77 -6.24 5.62 2.10
CA ASN A 77 -7.09 6.47 1.25
C ASN A 77 -8.00 7.43 2.04
N ARG A 78 -8.34 7.10 3.29
CA ARG A 78 -9.21 7.92 4.15
C ARG A 78 -8.43 8.89 5.04
N LYS A 79 -7.17 8.58 5.36
CA LYS A 79 -6.39 9.27 6.41
C LYS A 79 -5.16 9.99 5.88
N GLN A 80 -4.72 9.69 4.66
CA GLN A 80 -3.49 10.23 4.09
C GLN A 80 -3.78 10.96 2.77
N THR A 81 -2.99 11.97 2.50
CA THR A 81 -2.94 12.67 1.22
C THR A 81 -2.31 11.78 0.15
N ARG A 82 -2.57 12.09 -1.13
CA ARG A 82 -1.94 11.36 -2.25
C ARG A 82 -0.41 11.42 -2.20
N ALA A 83 0.15 12.54 -1.73
CA ALA A 83 1.59 12.72 -1.57
C ALA A 83 2.15 11.76 -0.49
N GLU A 84 1.52 11.70 0.67
CA GLU A 84 1.91 10.78 1.76
C GLU A 84 1.82 9.31 1.35
N ILE A 85 0.76 8.93 0.62
CA ILE A 85 0.60 7.58 0.06
C ILE A 85 1.73 7.27 -0.93
N CYS A 86 2.09 8.23 -1.79
CA CYS A 86 3.19 8.06 -2.74
C CYS A 86 4.53 7.87 -2.01
N LEU A 87 4.82 8.73 -1.03
CA LEU A 87 6.06 8.68 -0.25
C LEU A 87 6.18 7.37 0.54
N SER A 88 5.11 6.93 1.22
CA SER A 88 5.11 5.66 1.96
C SER A 88 5.34 4.45 1.05
N ARG A 89 4.77 4.45 -0.16
CA ARG A 89 5.03 3.41 -1.17
C ARG A 89 6.49 3.41 -1.63
N ILE A 90 7.07 4.57 -1.87
CA ILE A 90 8.49 4.70 -2.24
C ILE A 90 9.35 4.15 -1.11
N ARG A 91 9.14 4.62 0.14
CA ARG A 91 9.87 4.14 1.32
C ARG A 91 9.80 2.63 1.49
N TYR A 92 8.61 2.05 1.38
CA TYR A 92 8.43 0.59 1.41
C TYR A 92 9.27 -0.11 0.33
N SER A 93 9.27 0.44 -0.89
CA SER A 93 10.05 -0.10 -2.01
C SER A 93 11.56 -0.03 -1.75
N LEU A 94 12.04 1.05 -1.12
CA LEU A 94 13.46 1.24 -0.76
C LEU A 94 13.94 0.21 0.26
N GLN A 95 13.06 -0.30 1.13
CA GLN A 95 13.40 -1.36 2.07
C GLN A 95 13.49 -2.76 1.43
N SER A 96 13.03 -2.94 0.19
CA SER A 96 13.00 -4.26 -0.43
C SER A 96 14.39 -4.82 -0.70
N LYS A 97 14.59 -6.11 -0.43
CA LYS A 97 15.84 -6.83 -0.72
C LYS A 97 16.23 -6.72 -2.20
N SER A 98 15.25 -6.69 -3.11
CA SER A 98 15.48 -6.52 -4.55
C SER A 98 16.03 -5.13 -4.89
N PHE A 99 15.49 -4.06 -4.29
CA PHE A 99 16.02 -2.71 -4.45
C PHE A 99 17.45 -2.60 -3.93
N GLN A 100 17.72 -3.13 -2.74
CA GLN A 100 19.06 -3.14 -2.15
C GLN A 100 20.09 -3.84 -3.05
N ARG A 101 19.75 -5.01 -3.60
CA ARG A 101 20.60 -5.75 -4.55
C ARG A 101 20.88 -4.92 -5.82
N ARG A 102 19.86 -4.29 -6.39
CA ARG A 102 20.00 -3.44 -7.58
C ARG A 102 20.87 -2.21 -7.30
N SER A 103 20.65 -1.55 -6.16
CA SER A 103 21.44 -0.40 -5.71
C SER A 103 22.91 -0.76 -5.57
N LYS A 104 23.22 -1.90 -4.91
CA LYS A 104 24.58 -2.40 -4.79
C LYS A 104 25.23 -2.63 -6.15
N LYS A 105 24.55 -3.34 -7.05
CA LYS A 105 25.05 -3.61 -8.42
C LYS A 105 25.37 -2.32 -9.19
N LEU A 106 24.57 -1.27 -9.03
CA LEU A 106 24.80 0.03 -9.65
C LEU A 106 26.02 0.74 -9.05
N LYS A 107 26.17 0.71 -7.73
CA LYS A 107 27.35 1.26 -7.04
C LYS A 107 28.64 0.56 -7.49
N ASP A 108 28.60 -0.76 -7.58
CA ASP A 108 29.75 -1.56 -8.04
C ASP A 108 30.10 -1.25 -9.50
N LYS A 109 29.09 -1.04 -10.36
CA LYS A 109 29.30 -0.64 -11.76
C LYS A 109 29.91 0.76 -11.86
N LEU A 110 29.39 1.73 -11.09
CA LEU A 110 29.90 3.09 -11.04
C LEU A 110 31.35 3.13 -10.53
N ALA A 111 31.67 2.35 -9.50
CA ALA A 111 33.04 2.23 -8.98
C ALA A 111 34.02 1.71 -10.06
N LYS A 112 33.59 0.75 -10.89
CA LYS A 112 34.40 0.23 -12.00
C LYS A 112 34.57 1.24 -13.14
N GLU A 113 33.53 2.01 -13.47
CA GLU A 113 33.58 3.04 -14.51
C GLU A 113 34.43 4.24 -14.09
N THR A 114 34.26 4.71 -12.85
CA THR A 114 35.11 5.76 -12.26
C THR A 114 36.56 5.31 -12.24
N SER A 115 36.86 4.10 -11.76
CA SER A 115 38.21 3.55 -11.79
C SER A 115 38.77 3.50 -13.21
N ARG A 116 38.00 3.04 -14.22
CA ARG A 116 38.41 3.06 -15.63
C ARG A 116 38.71 4.48 -16.13
N TYR A 117 37.88 5.46 -15.77
CA TYR A 117 38.09 6.86 -16.15
C TYR A 117 39.39 7.41 -15.56
N TYR A 118 39.61 7.26 -14.25
CA TYR A 118 40.84 7.72 -13.61
C TYR A 118 42.07 6.97 -14.14
N LEU A 119 41.99 5.66 -14.38
CA LEU A 119 43.09 4.91 -14.99
C LEU A 119 43.41 5.45 -16.40
N SER A 120 42.40 5.62 -17.26
CA SER A 120 42.57 6.13 -18.62
C SER A 120 43.11 7.56 -18.66
N LYS A 121 42.70 8.43 -17.73
CA LYS A 121 43.08 9.84 -17.73
C LYS A 121 44.47 10.10 -17.16
N TYR A 122 44.90 9.34 -16.15
CA TYR A 122 46.15 9.62 -15.44
C TYR A 122 47.30 8.66 -15.79
N TYR A 123 47.02 7.47 -16.33
CA TYR A 123 48.05 6.47 -16.66
C TYR A 123 48.32 6.30 -18.17
N CYS A 124 47.60 7.02 -19.05
CA CYS A 124 47.94 7.13 -20.50
C CYS A 124 48.79 8.38 -20.83
N LEU A 125 49.23 9.15 -19.82
CA LEU A 125 50.08 10.36 -19.99
C LEU A 125 51.57 10.09 -19.75
N CYS A 126 51.96 8.82 -19.64
CA CYS A 126 53.35 8.35 -19.70
C CYS A 126 53.57 7.61 -21.02
#